data_AF-A0A166UQV8-F1
#
_entry.id   AF-A0A166UQV8-F1
#
_cell.length_a   1.000
_cell.length_b   1.000
_cell.length_c   1.000
_cell.angle_alpha   90.00
_cell.angle_beta   90.00
_cell.angle_gamma   90.00
#
_symmetry.space_group_name_H-M   'P 1'
#
loop_
_entity.id
_entity.type
_entity.pdbx_description
1 polymer ?
#
loop_
_entity_poly.entity_id
_entity_poly.type
_entity_poly.pdbx_seq_one_letter_code
_entity_poly.pdbx_strand_id
1 'polypeptide(L)'
;MAYTLGLWTALAVIAVSWMALRIIQNTFAKHPLHNIPGPKSQSLVRGTNLAQLFTPQGWAFHQYLADTFGSVVKIHSLLNREQLLVSNPKTLHHILIKDDNVYEETA
;
A
#
# COMPACT_ATOMS: atom_id res chain seq x y z
N MET A 1 17.61 -38.39 -18.32
CA MET A 1 16.30 -37.70 -18.33
C MET A 1 15.68 -37.52 -16.95
N ALA A 2 15.87 -38.41 -15.96
CA ALA A 2 15.26 -38.26 -14.62
C ALA A 2 15.84 -37.09 -13.78
N TYR A 3 17.12 -36.78 -13.94
CA TYR A 3 17.81 -35.77 -13.12
C TYR A 3 17.42 -34.32 -13.43
N THR A 4 17.02 -34.04 -14.69
CA THR A 4 16.60 -32.70 -15.09
C THR A 4 15.25 -32.33 -14.50
N LEU A 5 14.34 -33.29 -14.35
CA LEU A 5 13.02 -33.06 -13.75
C LEU A 5 13.13 -32.74 -12.25
N GLY A 6 14.03 -33.40 -11.52
CA GLY A 6 14.28 -33.14 -10.09
C GLY A 6 14.89 -31.76 -9.82
N LEU A 7 15.68 -31.22 -10.74
CA LEU A 7 16.21 -29.86 -10.63
C LEU A 7 15.11 -28.80 -10.78
N TRP A 8 14.21 -28.96 -11.75
CA TRP A 8 13.10 -28.03 -11.95
C TRP A 8 12.11 -28.02 -10.78
N THR A 9 11.83 -29.18 -10.19
CA THR A 9 10.95 -29.25 -9.01
C THR A 9 11.59 -28.59 -7.79
N ALA A 10 12.90 -28.81 -7.56
CA ALA A 10 13.62 -28.14 -6.47
C ALA A 10 13.62 -26.61 -6.65
N LEU A 11 13.88 -26.11 -7.86
CA LEU A 11 13.83 -24.68 -8.16
C LEU A 11 12.43 -24.10 -7.97
N ALA A 12 11.38 -24.82 -8.39
CA ALA A 12 10.00 -24.39 -8.20
C ALA A 12 9.63 -24.28 -6.72
N VAL A 13 10.02 -25.26 -5.90
CA VAL A 13 9.76 -25.24 -4.45
C VAL A 13 10.49 -24.07 -3.78
N ILE A 14 11.74 -23.81 -4.15
CA ILE A 14 12.51 -22.67 -3.63
C ILE A 14 11.85 -21.35 -4.02
N ALA A 15 11.46 -21.20 -5.28
CA ALA A 15 10.80 -19.98 -5.77
C ALA A 15 9.47 -19.72 -5.05
N VAL A 16 8.63 -20.75 -4.90
CA VAL A 16 7.35 -20.64 -4.18
C VAL A 16 7.57 -20.32 -2.70
N SER A 17 8.52 -20.98 -2.04
CA SER A 17 8.84 -20.72 -0.64
C SER A 17 9.36 -19.30 -0.43
N TRP A 18 10.27 -18.83 -1.28
CA TRP A 18 10.78 -17.46 -1.24
C TRP A 18 9.67 -16.43 -1.49
N MET A 19 8.79 -16.67 -2.46
CA MET A 19 7.66 -15.79 -2.75
C MET A 19 6.67 -15.74 -1.59
N ALA A 20 6.38 -16.88 -0.96
CA ALA A 20 5.54 -16.94 0.23
C ALA A 20 6.14 -16.15 1.40
N LEU A 21 7.44 -16.32 1.66
CA LEU A 21 8.15 -15.56 2.70
C LEU A 21 8.15 -14.06 2.42
N ARG A 22 8.35 -13.64 1.17
CA ARG A 22 8.26 -12.23 0.77
C ARG A 22 6.88 -11.65 1.03
N ILE A 23 5.82 -12.39 0.69
CA ILE A 23 4.44 -11.96 0.95
C ILE A 23 4.20 -11.82 2.45
N ILE A 24 4.59 -12.82 3.24
CA ILE A 24 4.46 -12.79 4.71
C ILE A 24 5.25 -11.63 5.31
N GLN A 25 6.49 -11.42 4.91
CA GLN A 25 7.30 -10.30 5.40
C GLN A 25 6.66 -8.95 5.08
N ASN A 26 6.14 -8.79 3.87
CA ASN A 26 5.50 -7.54 3.45
C ASN A 26 4.14 -7.30 4.14
N THR A 27 3.42 -8.35 4.54
CA THR A 27 2.12 -8.22 5.24
C THR A 27 2.27 -8.08 6.75
N PHE A 28 3.26 -8.73 7.36
CA PHE A 28 3.48 -8.72 8.82
C PHE A 28 4.49 -7.68 9.29
N ALA A 29 5.26 -7.05 8.40
CA ALA A 29 6.07 -5.89 8.78
C ALA A 29 5.15 -4.81 9.38
N LYS A 30 5.45 -4.39 10.62
CA LYS A 30 4.72 -3.32 11.30
C LYS A 30 4.84 -2.05 10.47
N HIS A 31 3.77 -1.72 9.76
CA HIS A 31 3.78 -0.59 8.87
C HIS A 31 3.83 0.70 9.70
N PRO A 32 4.69 1.69 9.38
CA PRO A 32 4.80 2.93 10.15
C PRO A 32 3.49 3.72 10.19
N LEU A 33 2.56 3.44 9.27
CA LEU A 33 1.24 4.07 9.22
C LEU A 33 0.19 3.35 10.12
N HIS A 34 0.57 2.35 10.92
CA HIS A 34 -0.38 1.64 11.78
C HIS A 34 -1.10 2.55 12.77
N ASN A 35 -0.42 3.61 13.22
CA ASN A 35 -0.95 4.57 14.20
C ASN A 35 -1.79 5.70 13.58
N ILE A 36 -1.91 5.74 12.25
CA ILE A 36 -2.60 6.81 11.54
C ILE A 36 -4.07 6.42 11.36
N PRO A 37 -5.01 7.33 11.69
CA PRO A 37 -6.43 7.07 11.53
C PRO A 37 -6.80 6.92 10.05
N GLY A 38 -7.75 6.04 9.76
CA GLY A 38 -8.23 5.85 8.40
C GLY A 38 -9.38 4.85 8.30
N PRO A 39 -10.11 4.85 7.18
CA PRO A 39 -11.19 3.92 6.94
C PRO A 39 -10.68 2.48 7.00
N LYS A 40 -11.39 1.63 7.74
CA LYS A 40 -11.11 0.19 7.78
C LYS A 40 -11.15 -0.37 6.35
N SER A 41 -10.18 -1.22 6.01
CA SER A 41 -10.22 -1.96 4.74
C SER A 41 -11.46 -2.84 4.72
N GLN A 42 -12.31 -2.69 3.71
CA GLN A 42 -13.58 -3.43 3.63
C GLN A 42 -13.35 -4.89 3.21
N SER A 43 -12.25 -5.21 2.51
CA SER A 43 -11.89 -6.59 2.14
C SER A 43 -10.50 -6.70 1.51
N LEU A 44 -9.74 -7.75 1.85
CA LEU A 44 -8.47 -8.13 1.20
C LEU A 44 -8.62 -8.51 -0.29
N VAL A 45 -9.82 -8.92 -0.73
CA VAL A 45 -10.09 -9.44 -2.09
C VAL A 45 -11.04 -8.54 -2.89
N ARG A 46 -11.91 -7.77 -2.21
CA ARG A 46 -13.06 -7.09 -2.84
C ARG A 46 -13.20 -5.60 -2.49
N GLY A 47 -12.30 -5.01 -1.70
CA GLY A 47 -12.57 -3.68 -1.13
C GLY A 47 -11.33 -2.87 -0.77
N THR A 48 -10.61 -2.39 -1.79
CA THR A 48 -9.66 -1.28 -1.63
C THR A 48 -10.40 0.04 -1.63
N ASN A 49 -10.20 0.86 -0.60
CA ASN A 49 -10.81 2.19 -0.50
C ASN A 49 -10.25 3.16 -1.57
N LEU A 50 -9.15 2.80 -2.24
CA LEU A 50 -8.55 3.55 -3.32
C LEU A 50 -9.52 3.80 -4.49
N ALA A 51 -10.32 2.80 -4.88
CA ALA A 51 -11.22 2.93 -6.02
C ALA A 51 -12.26 4.04 -5.80
N GLN A 52 -12.71 4.24 -4.57
CA GLN A 52 -13.69 5.28 -4.22
C GLN A 52 -13.11 6.70 -4.34
N LEU A 53 -11.78 6.86 -4.26
CA LEU A 53 -11.09 8.14 -4.47
C LEU A 53 -11.03 8.53 -5.95
N PHE A 54 -10.99 7.55 -6.85
CA PHE A 54 -10.81 7.74 -8.29
C PHE A 54 -12.12 7.64 -9.10
N THR A 55 -13.26 7.46 -8.43
CA THR A 55 -14.57 7.52 -9.08
C THR A 55 -14.89 8.96 -9.50
N PRO A 56 -15.60 9.20 -10.63
CA PRO A 56 -16.02 10.55 -11.02
C PRO A 56 -16.84 11.29 -9.96
N GLN A 57 -17.56 10.56 -9.10
CA GLN A 57 -18.31 11.07 -7.95
C GLN A 57 -17.56 10.90 -6.62
N GLY A 58 -16.23 10.71 -6.66
CA GLY A 58 -15.38 10.43 -5.51
C GLY A 58 -15.26 11.59 -4.52
N TRP A 59 -15.68 12.81 -4.89
CA TRP A 59 -15.59 13.99 -4.03
C TRP A 59 -16.29 13.81 -2.67
N ALA A 60 -17.45 13.13 -2.67
CA ALA A 60 -18.15 12.81 -1.42
C ALA A 60 -17.30 11.94 -0.48
N PHE A 61 -16.49 11.04 -1.04
CA PHE A 61 -15.57 10.20 -0.28
C PHE A 61 -14.37 11.02 0.23
N HIS A 62 -13.80 11.90 -0.59
CA HIS A 62 -12.75 12.83 -0.15
C HIS A 62 -13.22 13.71 1.02
N GLN A 63 -14.43 14.27 0.91
CA GLN A 63 -15.07 15.08 1.96
C GLN A 63 -15.26 14.26 3.24
N TYR A 64 -15.82 13.05 3.14
CA TYR A 64 -15.99 12.13 4.27
C TYR A 64 -14.68 11.84 5.00
N LEU A 65 -13.59 11.61 4.26
CA LEU A 65 -12.28 11.36 4.85
C LEU A 65 -11.73 12.58 5.59
N ALA A 66 -11.84 13.76 4.97
CA ALA A 66 -11.39 15.02 5.57
C ALA A 66 -12.18 15.35 6.85
N ASP A 67 -13.50 15.18 6.83
CA ASP A 67 -14.37 15.50 7.97
C ASP A 67 -14.21 14.49 9.13
N THR A 68 -13.96 13.21 8.81
CA THR A 68 -13.89 12.14 9.83
C THR A 68 -12.49 11.98 10.43
N PHE A 69 -11.44 12.08 9.60
CA PHE A 69 -10.07 11.73 9.99
C PHE A 69 -9.10 12.91 9.93
N GLY A 70 -9.51 14.03 9.33
CA GLY A 70 -8.70 15.24 9.20
C GLY A 70 -7.79 15.22 7.98
N SER A 71 -6.69 15.98 8.07
CA SER A 71 -5.83 16.28 6.92
C SER A 71 -4.81 15.19 6.54
N VAL A 72 -4.70 14.12 7.35
CA VAL A 72 -3.76 13.02 7.14
C VAL A 72 -4.48 11.71 7.44
N VAL A 73 -4.66 10.89 6.41
CA VAL A 73 -5.52 9.71 6.48
C VAL A 73 -4.82 8.50 5.89
N LYS A 74 -4.90 7.36 6.57
CA LYS A 74 -4.45 6.08 6.02
C LYS A 74 -5.50 5.50 5.09
N ILE A 75 -5.12 5.17 3.85
CA ILE A 75 -5.96 4.50 2.87
C ILE A 75 -5.34 3.15 2.45
N HIS A 76 -6.16 2.27 1.88
CA HIS A 76 -5.72 0.96 1.40
C HIS A 76 -5.77 0.93 -0.12
N SER A 77 -4.61 0.70 -0.72
CA SER A 77 -4.35 0.58 -2.15
C SER A 77 -4.45 -0.86 -2.63
N LEU A 78 -4.13 -1.10 -3.90
CA LEU A 78 -4.08 -2.44 -4.50
C LEU A 78 -3.29 -3.41 -3.62
N LEU A 79 -3.78 -4.64 -3.48
CA LEU A 79 -3.22 -5.68 -2.62
C LEU A 79 -3.19 -5.30 -1.12
N ASN A 80 -4.12 -4.45 -0.67
CA ASN A 80 -4.22 -3.98 0.72
C ASN A 80 -2.94 -3.29 1.24
N ARG A 81 -2.14 -2.70 0.33
CA ARG A 81 -1.00 -1.89 0.71
C ARG A 81 -1.49 -0.61 1.36
N GLU A 82 -0.94 -0.27 2.52
CA GLU A 82 -1.28 0.98 3.21
C GLU A 82 -0.61 2.16 2.49
N GLN A 83 -1.38 3.20 2.18
CA GLN A 83 -0.90 4.47 1.63
C GLN A 83 -1.38 5.63 2.48
N LEU A 84 -0.63 6.74 2.45
CA LEU A 84 -0.95 7.96 3.18
C LEU A 84 -1.58 8.99 2.24
N LEU A 85 -2.79 9.43 2.55
CA LEU A 85 -3.43 10.58 1.90
C LEU A 85 -3.17 11.83 2.75
N VAL A 86 -2.52 12.84 2.16
CA VAL A 86 -2.19 14.10 2.83
C VAL A 86 -2.83 15.26 2.09
N SER A 87 -3.63 16.05 2.81
CA SER A 87 -4.29 17.25 2.28
C SER A 87 -3.79 18.54 2.92
N ASN A 88 -2.88 18.46 3.91
CA ASN A 88 -2.34 19.64 4.59
C ASN A 88 -1.28 20.34 3.72
N PRO A 89 -1.46 21.61 3.33
CA PRO A 89 -0.52 22.33 2.47
C PRO A 89 0.87 22.49 3.10
N LYS A 90 0.98 22.58 4.44
CA LYS A 90 2.28 22.65 5.13
C LYS A 90 3.05 21.33 5.00
N THR A 91 2.35 20.21 5.12
CA THR A 91 2.94 18.87 4.97
C THR A 91 3.31 18.61 3.51
N LEU A 92 2.43 18.99 2.57
CA LEU A 92 2.71 18.88 1.14
C LEU A 92 3.90 19.75 0.72
N HIS A 93 4.00 20.98 1.23
CA HIS A 93 5.16 21.83 0.98
C HIS A 93 6.46 21.20 1.50
N HIS A 94 6.42 20.52 2.64
CA HIS A 94 7.58 19.79 3.14
C HIS A 94 7.96 18.62 2.21
N ILE A 95 7.00 17.78 1.85
CA ILE A 95 7.22 16.60 1.01
C ILE A 95 7.71 17.00 -0.39
N LEU A 96 7.07 17.99 -1.02
CA LEU A 96 7.31 18.34 -2.42
C LEU A 96 8.51 19.27 -2.63
N ILE A 97 8.94 20.03 -1.62
CA ILE A 97 9.99 21.06 -1.80
C ILE A 97 11.20 20.82 -0.91
N LYS A 98 11.02 20.33 0.33
CA LYS A 98 12.16 20.10 1.23
C LYS A 98 12.79 18.73 1.08
N ASP A 99 11.98 17.71 0.82
CA ASP A 99 12.42 16.31 0.84
C ASP A 99 12.43 15.67 -0.56
N ASP A 100 12.53 16.48 -1.62
CA ASP A 100 12.45 16.07 -3.03
C ASP A 100 13.34 14.84 -3.35
N ASN A 101 14.60 14.85 -2.86
CA ASN A 101 15.57 13.79 -3.09
C ASN A 101 15.36 12.48 -2.28
N VAL A 102 14.38 12.43 -1.38
CA VAL A 102 14.11 11.25 -0.51
C VAL A 102 12.96 10.40 -1.05
N TYR A 103 12.06 11.00 -1.83
CA TYR A 103 10.82 10.36 -2.27
C TYR A 103 10.78 10.00 -3.77
N GLU A 104 11.71 10.53 -4.58
CA GLU A 104 11.89 10.06 -5.95
C GLU A 104 12.62 8.71 -5.98
N GLU A 105 12.09 7.75 -6.75
CA GLU A 105 12.79 6.51 -7.05
C GLU A 105 14.10 6.86 -7.77
N THR A 106 15.25 6.48 -7.19
CA THR A 106 16.51 6.53 -7.92
C THR A 106 16.39 5.53 -9.06
N ALA A 107 16.33 6.04 -10.30
CA ALA A 107 16.22 5.27 -11.53
C ALA A 107 17.35 4.24 -11.69
#